data_AF-V5GSY2-F1
#
_entry.id   AF-V5GSY2-F1
#
_cell.length_a   1.000
_cell.length_b   1.000
_cell.length_c   1.000
_cell.angle_alpha   90.00
_cell.angle_beta   90.00
_cell.angle_gamma   90.00
#
_symmetry.space_group_name_H-M   'P 1'
#
loop_
_entity.id
_entity.type
_entity.pdbx_description
1 polymer ?
#
loop_
_entity_poly.entity_id
_entity_poly.type
_entity_poly.pdbx_seq_one_letter_code
_entity_poly.pdbx_strand_id
1 'polypeptide(L)'
;MGIPEDKAKAGNEKKNPFEVVLDGNKLRFISGLSSKPTELVLGEEVEETLPLNTVVKSTATLDGNVITVKSSKPEGDLTGSRTLTFTDSGLEMKIVINKEGVPVAIRKYKRL
;
A
#
# COMPACT_ATOMS: atom_id res chain seq x y z
N MET A 1 11.52 -6.46 -3.51
CA MET A 1 10.40 -7.43 -3.51
C MET A 1 10.52 -8.55 -4.55
N GLY A 2 11.69 -8.79 -5.19
CA GLY A 2 11.85 -9.92 -6.12
C GLY A 2 10.83 -9.97 -7.26
N ILE A 3 10.22 -8.82 -7.60
CA ILE A 3 9.20 -8.73 -8.64
C ILE A 3 9.94 -8.76 -9.98
N PRO A 4 9.61 -9.70 -10.89
CA PRO A 4 10.18 -9.73 -12.23
C PRO A 4 9.96 -8.39 -12.95
N GLU A 5 10.97 -7.93 -13.70
CA GLU A 5 11.00 -6.60 -14.33
C GLU A 5 9.76 -6.35 -15.22
N ASP A 6 9.29 -7.37 -15.95
CA ASP A 6 8.12 -7.28 -16.81
C ASP A 6 6.82 -6.95 -16.06
N LYS A 7 6.67 -7.48 -14.83
CA LYS A 7 5.52 -7.18 -13.98
C LYS A 7 5.64 -5.82 -13.31
N ALA A 8 6.87 -5.33 -13.09
CA ALA A 8 7.11 -3.99 -12.58
C ALA A 8 6.76 -2.91 -13.63
N LYS A 9 7.09 -3.14 -14.91
CA LYS A 9 6.74 -2.24 -16.03
C LYS A 9 5.23 -2.16 -16.27
N ALA A 10 4.54 -3.31 -16.31
CA ALA A 10 3.09 -3.34 -16.51
C ALA A 10 2.28 -2.61 -15.41
N GLY A 11 2.79 -2.60 -14.18
CA GLY A 11 2.18 -1.83 -13.07
C GLY A 11 2.40 -0.31 -13.16
N ASN A 12 3.40 0.14 -13.93
CA ASN A 12 3.78 1.55 -14.06
C ASN A 12 3.06 2.25 -15.24
N GLU A 13 2.68 1.50 -16.28
CA GLU A 13 2.06 2.08 -17.49
C GLU A 13 0.55 2.36 -17.35
N LYS A 14 -0.15 1.66 -16.46
CA LYS A 14 -1.58 1.93 -16.23
C LYS A 14 -1.77 3.01 -15.15
N LYS A 15 -2.06 4.23 -15.60
CA LYS A 15 -2.59 5.32 -14.75
C LYS A 15 -4.01 4.97 -14.28
N ASN A 16 -4.10 3.99 -13.40
CA ASN A 16 -5.36 3.61 -12.79
C ASN A 16 -5.69 4.55 -11.64
N PRO A 17 -6.97 4.92 -11.46
CA PRO A 17 -7.38 5.63 -10.26
C PRO A 17 -7.02 4.79 -9.03
N PHE A 18 -6.55 5.48 -8.00
CA PHE A 18 -6.31 4.93 -6.68
C PHE A 18 -7.29 5.62 -5.74
N GLU A 19 -8.25 4.85 -5.25
CA GLU A 19 -9.29 5.34 -4.36
C GLU A 19 -9.01 4.83 -2.94
N VAL A 20 -9.15 5.74 -1.98
CA VAL A 20 -9.04 5.44 -0.56
C VAL A 20 -10.36 5.81 0.09
N VAL A 21 -11.02 4.82 0.70
CA VAL A 21 -12.28 5.01 1.41
C VAL A 21 -12.02 4.73 2.88
N LEU A 22 -12.36 5.69 3.74
CA LEU A 22 -12.32 5.54 5.19
C LEU A 22 -13.75 5.68 5.73
N ASP A 23 -14.30 4.59 6.25
CA ASP A 23 -15.64 4.53 6.83
C ASP A 23 -15.52 4.16 8.32
N GLY A 24 -15.53 5.19 9.17
CA GLY A 24 -15.20 5.03 10.59
C GLY A 24 -13.77 4.50 10.79
N ASN A 25 -13.65 3.26 11.29
CA ASN A 25 -12.37 2.57 11.47
C ASN A 25 -11.99 1.64 10.30
N LYS A 26 -12.87 1.46 9.31
CA LYS A 26 -12.62 0.59 8.15
C LYS A 26 -11.95 1.39 7.04
N LEU A 27 -10.79 0.91 6.62
CA LEU A 27 -10.00 1.50 5.56
C LEU A 27 -10.00 0.57 4.35
N ARG A 28 -10.38 1.09 3.18
CA ARG A 28 -10.40 0.33 1.92
C ARG A 28 -9.53 1.02 0.88
N PHE A 29 -8.63 0.25 0.25
CA PHE A 29 -7.86 0.69 -0.90
C PHE A 29 -8.36 0.00 -2.16
N ILE A 30 -8.78 0.79 -3.14
CA ILE A 30 -9.18 0.32 -4.45
C ILE A 30 -8.13 0.82 -5.44
N SER A 31 -7.45 -0.11 -6.11
CA SER A 31 -6.50 0.21 -7.16
C SER A 31 -6.90 -0.53 -8.43
N GLY A 32 -6.91 0.15 -9.58
CA GLY A 32 -7.24 -0.52 -10.86
C GLY A 32 -6.21 -1.57 -11.33
N LEU A 33 -5.17 -1.85 -10.52
CA LEU A 33 -4.21 -2.94 -10.75
C LEU A 33 -4.64 -4.26 -10.09
N SER A 34 -5.58 -4.23 -9.15
CA SER A 34 -6.09 -5.41 -8.44
C SER A 34 -7.59 -5.55 -8.69
N SER A 35 -8.07 -6.78 -8.90
CA SER A 35 -9.50 -7.07 -9.02
C SER A 35 -10.23 -7.04 -7.67
N LYS A 36 -9.50 -7.05 -6.55
CA LYS A 36 -10.07 -7.00 -5.20
C LYS A 36 -9.53 -5.79 -4.44
N PRO A 37 -10.40 -5.04 -3.74
CA PRO A 37 -9.96 -4.01 -2.81
C PRO A 37 -9.19 -4.64 -1.65
N THR A 38 -8.21 -3.90 -1.14
CA THR A 38 -7.60 -4.21 0.16
C THR A 38 -8.49 -3.62 1.24
N GLU A 39 -8.82 -4.39 2.26
CA GLU A 39 -9.62 -3.95 3.42
C GLU A 39 -8.78 -4.09 4.69
N LEU A 40 -8.68 -3.01 5.46
CA LEU A 40 -7.95 -2.92 6.72
C LEU A 40 -8.85 -2.30 7.79
N VAL A 41 -8.54 -2.56 9.06
CA VAL A 41 -9.16 -1.89 10.20
C VAL A 41 -8.09 -1.11 10.95
N LEU A 42 -8.36 0.17 11.23
CA LEU A 42 -7.42 1.04 11.93
C LEU A 42 -7.14 0.51 13.33
N GLY A 43 -5.86 0.38 13.68
CA GLY A 43 -5.38 -0.12 14.97
C GLY A 43 -5.38 -1.63 15.14
N GLU A 44 -5.91 -2.39 14.17
CA GLU A 44 -5.99 -3.85 14.23
C GLU A 44 -4.98 -4.50 13.27
N GLU A 45 -4.43 -5.65 13.66
CA GLU A 45 -3.66 -6.51 12.76
C GLU A 45 -4.63 -7.37 11.96
N VAL A 46 -4.54 -7.29 10.63
CA VAL A 46 -5.34 -8.08 9.71
C VAL A 46 -4.46 -8.79 8.69
N GLU A 47 -4.96 -9.90 8.14
CA GLU A 47 -4.31 -10.56 7.02
C GLU A 47 -4.64 -9.85 5.71
N GLU A 48 -3.62 -9.52 4.92
CA GLU A 48 -3.74 -8.87 3.62
C GLU A 48 -3.05 -9.70 2.54
N THR A 49 -3.73 -9.88 1.41
CA THR A 49 -3.12 -10.46 0.21
C THR A 49 -2.67 -9.34 -0.73
N LEU A 50 -1.36 -9.15 -0.83
CA LEU A 50 -0.72 -8.25 -1.78
C LEU A 50 -0.67 -8.88 -3.18
N PRO A 51 -0.40 -8.08 -4.25
CA PRO A 51 -0.19 -8.60 -5.60
C PRO A 51 0.80 -9.78 -5.62
N LEU A 52 0.61 -10.70 -6.57
CA LEU A 52 1.36 -11.97 -6.66
C LEU A 52 1.06 -12.96 -5.52
N ASN A 53 -0.16 -12.93 -4.95
CA ASN A 53 -0.61 -13.81 -3.87
C ASN A 53 0.32 -13.81 -2.63
N THR A 54 0.95 -12.67 -2.35
CA THR A 54 1.81 -12.55 -1.17
C THR A 54 0.96 -12.21 0.04
N VAL A 55 0.83 -13.15 0.97
CA VAL A 55 0.10 -12.96 2.22
C VAL A 55 1.01 -12.29 3.25
N VAL A 56 0.50 -11.23 3.89
CA VAL A 56 1.18 -10.47 4.94
C VAL A 56 0.19 -10.15 6.06
N LYS A 57 0.72 -9.89 7.25
CA LYS A 57 -0.01 -9.26 8.34
C LYS A 57 0.20 -7.76 8.24
N SER A 58 -0.88 -7.00 8.26
CA SER A 58 -0.87 -5.56 8.10
C SER A 58 -1.59 -4.87 9.25
N THR A 59 -1.00 -3.78 9.75
CA THR A 59 -1.62 -2.88 10.72
C THR A 59 -1.64 -1.47 10.14
N ALA A 60 -2.82 -0.85 10.12
CA ALA A 60 -3.01 0.51 9.64
C ALA A 60 -3.21 1.47 10.81
N THR A 61 -2.58 2.64 10.74
CA THR A 61 -2.79 3.74 11.69
C THR A 61 -3.09 5.02 10.92
N LEU A 62 -3.92 5.89 11.50
CA LEU A 62 -4.24 7.22 10.97
C LEU A 62 -3.76 8.27 11.97
N ASP A 63 -2.92 9.19 11.53
CA ASP A 63 -2.44 10.34 12.30
C ASP A 63 -2.63 11.61 11.45
N GLY A 64 -3.64 12.41 11.79
CA GLY A 64 -4.04 13.57 11.00
C GLY A 64 -4.36 13.20 9.54
N ASN A 65 -3.57 13.73 8.61
CA ASN A 65 -3.68 13.50 7.17
C ASN A 65 -2.75 12.39 6.66
N VAL A 66 -2.21 11.55 7.55
CA VAL A 66 -1.25 10.49 7.21
C VAL A 66 -1.78 9.13 7.62
N ILE A 67 -1.92 8.22 6.65
CA ILE A 67 -2.16 6.81 6.89
C ILE A 67 -0.82 6.07 6.80
N THR A 68 -0.49 5.29 7.82
CA THR A 68 0.67 4.39 7.79
C THR A 68 0.19 2.95 7.87
N VAL A 69 0.58 2.13 6.89
CA VAL A 69 0.35 0.69 6.90
C VAL A 69 1.69 -0.01 7.05
N LYS A 70 1.88 -0.73 8.15
CA LYS A 70 3.04 -1.60 8.35
C LYS A 70 2.64 -3.01 7.98
N SER A 71 3.49 -3.71 7.24
CA SER A 71 3.23 -5.07 6.79
C SER A 71 4.42 -5.97 7.11
N SER A 72 4.15 -7.19 7.57
CA SER A 72 5.16 -8.21 7.86
C SER A 72 4.73 -9.55 7.26
N LYS A 73 5.69 -10.33 6.74
CA LYS A 73 5.43 -11.73 6.40
C LYS A 73 5.26 -12.57 7.68
N PRO A 74 4.41 -13.61 7.67
CA PRO A 74 4.27 -14.53 8.80
C PRO A 74 5.59 -15.19 9.22
N GLU A 75 6.49 -15.43 8.26
CA GLU A 75 7.81 -16.05 8.46
C GLU A 75 8.91 -15.04 8.88
N GLY A 76 8.57 -13.80 9.20
CA GLY A 76 9.43 -12.87 9.96
C GLY A 76 10.41 -12.01 9.15
N ASP A 77 10.93 -12.47 8.00
CA ASP A 77 12.10 -11.79 7.40
C ASP A 77 11.81 -10.58 6.50
N LEU A 78 10.58 -10.41 6.02
CA LEU A 78 10.24 -9.28 5.16
C LEU A 78 9.22 -8.37 5.84
N THR A 79 9.69 -7.20 6.27
CA THR A 79 8.83 -6.10 6.72
C THR A 79 8.85 -4.96 5.71
N GLY A 80 7.75 -4.24 5.61
CA GLY A 80 7.63 -3.06 4.77
C GLY A 80 6.58 -2.10 5.30
N SER A 81 6.56 -0.89 4.76
CA SER A 81 5.56 0.10 5.08
C SER A 81 5.07 0.84 3.84
N ARG A 82 3.81 1.27 3.91
CA ARG A 82 3.19 2.21 2.99
C ARG A 82 2.73 3.40 3.80
N THR A 83 3.27 4.58 3.51
CA THR A 83 2.84 5.85 4.10
C THR A 83 2.10 6.64 3.04
N LEU A 84 0.85 6.99 3.32
CA LEU A 84 -0.04 7.76 2.46
C LEU A 84 -0.25 9.12 3.11
N THR A 85 0.23 10.17 2.46
CA THR A 85 0.09 11.56 2.91
C THR A 85 -0.90 12.27 2.01
N PHE A 86 -2.06 12.62 2.56
CA PHE A 86 -3.09 13.38 1.86
C PHE A 86 -2.72 14.86 1.90
N THR A 87 -2.75 15.51 0.74
CA THR A 87 -2.49 16.94 0.57
C THR A 87 -3.66 17.57 -0.17
N ASP A 88 -3.70 18.90 -0.21
CA ASP A 88 -4.72 19.62 -1.00
C ASP A 88 -4.65 19.27 -2.49
N SER A 89 -3.45 18.95 -2.98
CA SER A 89 -3.19 18.59 -4.38
C SER A 89 -3.47 17.13 -4.75
N GLY A 90 -3.67 16.25 -3.76
CA GLY A 90 -3.86 14.81 -3.98
C GLY A 90 -3.21 13.95 -2.91
N LEU A 91 -2.55 12.86 -3.33
CA LEU A 91 -1.98 11.85 -2.44
C LEU A 91 -0.52 11.56 -2.82
N GLU A 92 0.38 11.62 -1.84
CA GLU A 92 1.71 11.05 -1.95
C GLU A 92 1.76 9.71 -1.20
N MET A 93 2.23 8.65 -1.85
CA MET A 93 2.41 7.34 -1.26
C MET A 93 3.88 6.95 -1.31
N LYS A 94 4.48 6.71 -0.15
CA LYS A 94 5.84 6.22 0.03
C LYS A 94 5.80 4.74 0.42
N ILE A 95 6.53 3.91 -0.31
CA ILE A 95 6.63 2.47 -0.08
C ILE A 95 8.07 2.15 0.29
N VAL A 96 8.27 1.59 1.48
CA VAL A 96 9.56 1.15 2.00
C VAL A 96 9.50 -0.35 2.21
N ILE A 97 10.55 -1.06 1.78
CA ILE A 97 10.74 -2.47 2.06
C ILE A 97 12.02 -2.54 2.88
N ASN A 98 11.93 -3.07 4.10
CA ASN A 98 13.07 -3.18 5.02
C ASN A 98 13.94 -4.36 4.58
N LYS A 99 14.62 -4.19 3.45
CA LYS A 99 15.59 -5.13 2.90
C LYS A 99 16.72 -4.32 2.27
N GLU A 100 17.95 -4.70 2.59
CA GLU A 100 19.14 -4.04 2.06
C GLU A 100 19.13 -4.01 0.53
N GLY A 101 19.52 -2.87 -0.05
CA GLY A 101 19.57 -2.66 -1.49
C GLY A 101 18.20 -2.47 -2.18
N VAL A 102 17.07 -2.46 -1.46
CA VAL A 102 15.76 -2.17 -2.06
C VAL A 102 15.47 -0.67 -2.02
N PRO A 103 15.30 0.02 -3.17
CA PRO A 103 15.02 1.44 -3.19
C PRO A 103 13.61 1.75 -2.66
N VAL A 104 13.46 2.96 -2.11
CA VAL A 104 12.16 3.53 -1.75
C VAL A 104 11.38 3.87 -3.02
N ALA A 105 10.13 3.41 -3.11
CA ALA A 105 9.25 3.81 -4.20
C ALA A 105 8.32 4.94 -3.73
N ILE A 106 8.15 5.97 -4.56
CA ILE A 106 7.25 7.09 -4.32
C ILE A 106 6.24 7.15 -5.46
N ARG A 107 4.95 7.20 -5.12
CA ARG A 107 3.84 7.38 -6.07
C ARG A 107 3.11 8.66 -5.73
N LYS A 108 2.89 9.52 -6.73
CA LYS A 108 2.15 10.78 -6.57
C LYS A 108 0.88 10.71 -7.39
N TYR A 109 -0.25 10.96 -6.74
CA TYR A 109 -1.58 10.97 -7.33
C TYR A 109 -2.15 12.39 -7.24
N LYS A 110 -2.75 12.86 -8.32
CA LYS A 110 -3.54 14.11 -8.31
C LYS A 110 -4.98 13.77 -7.95
N ARG A 111 -5.63 14.66 -7.20
CA ARG A 111 -7.08 14.56 -6.96
C ARG A 111 -7.83 14.70 -8.30
N LEU A 112 -8.84 13.87 -8.51
CA LEU A 112 -9.77 13.96 -9.64
C LEU A 112 -10.90 14.94 -9.31
#